data_AF-A0A2P4XPT4-F1
#
_entry.id   AF-A0A2P4XPT4-F1
#
_cell.length_a   1.000
_cell.length_b   1.000
_cell.length_c   1.000
_cell.angle_alpha   90.00
_cell.angle_beta   90.00
_cell.angle_gamma   90.00
#
_symmetry.space_group_name_H-M   'P 1'
#
loop_
_entity.id
_entity.type
_entity.pdbx_description
1 polymer ?
#
loop_
_entity_poly.entity_id
_entity_poly.type
_entity_poly.pdbx_seq_one_letter_code
_entity_poly.pdbx_strand_id
1 'polypeptide(L)'
;MYMASSSFDKELSALHKMISRFVIQLTTPDQKASSSLVKRALLVDITRLCVFFGQERTLDVVLPQLITFLNDPDWELRGAFFDYIVGVCSFVGPVAVEHNILPCIEQALFDVQEIVITKAVECLTGLCQLGLFQKKISTLVEKAPGGSVMPC
;
A
#
# COMPACT_ATOMS: atom_id res chain seq x y z
N MET A 1 -14.92 -34.80 11.09
CA MET A 1 -14.69 -33.34 10.93
C MET A 1 -13.25 -32.98 10.58
N TYR A 2 -12.21 -33.54 11.23
CA TYR A 2 -10.80 -33.20 10.93
C TYR A 2 -10.31 -33.46 9.49
N MET A 3 -10.88 -34.43 8.76
CA MET A 3 -10.47 -34.72 7.37
C MET A 3 -11.09 -33.79 6.32
N ALA A 4 -12.21 -33.12 6.61
CA ALA A 4 -12.84 -32.19 5.67
C ALA A 4 -12.12 -30.84 5.65
N SER A 5 -11.64 -30.38 6.82
CA SER A 5 -10.79 -29.18 6.94
C SER A 5 -9.52 -29.33 6.11
N SER A 6 -8.86 -30.50 6.16
CA SER A 6 -7.60 -30.70 5.46
C SER A 6 -7.72 -30.79 3.93
N SER A 7 -8.90 -31.10 3.37
CA SER A 7 -9.15 -31.00 1.92
C SER A 7 -9.43 -29.56 1.52
N PHE A 8 -10.30 -28.88 2.27
CA PHE A 8 -10.65 -27.48 2.03
C PHE A 8 -9.42 -26.56 2.10
N ASP A 9 -8.60 -26.70 3.14
CA ASP A 9 -7.39 -25.89 3.32
C ASP A 9 -6.38 -26.10 2.17
N LYS A 10 -6.30 -27.32 1.63
CA LYS A 10 -5.45 -27.64 0.47
C LYS A 10 -5.98 -27.00 -0.81
N GLU A 11 -7.28 -27.11 -1.07
CA GLU A 11 -7.93 -26.51 -2.23
C GLU A 11 -7.84 -24.98 -2.19
N LEU A 12 -8.08 -24.39 -1.03
CA LEU A 12 -7.93 -22.95 -0.80
C LEU A 12 -6.49 -22.50 -1.04
N SER A 13 -5.50 -23.23 -0.53
CA SER A 13 -4.08 -22.94 -0.75
C SER A 13 -3.69 -23.05 -2.23
N ALA A 14 -4.22 -24.04 -2.95
CA ALA A 14 -4.00 -24.18 -4.39
C ALA A 14 -4.61 -23.00 -5.17
N LEU A 15 -5.80 -22.55 -4.79
CA LEU A 15 -6.47 -21.40 -5.38
C LEU A 15 -5.70 -20.10 -5.10
N HIS A 16 -5.29 -19.86 -3.86
CA HIS A 16 -4.42 -18.74 -3.49
C HIS A 16 -3.16 -18.72 -4.36
N LYS A 17 -2.46 -19.85 -4.47
CA LYS A 17 -1.24 -19.95 -5.28
C LYS A 17 -1.51 -19.72 -6.77
N MET A 18 -2.66 -20.12 -7.30
CA MET A 18 -3.03 -19.86 -8.68
C MET A 18 -3.26 -18.36 -8.92
N ILE A 19 -4.05 -17.70 -8.07
CA ILE A 19 -4.40 -16.29 -8.25
C ILE A 19 -3.18 -15.40 -7.96
N SER A 20 -2.36 -15.70 -6.93
CA SER A 20 -1.13 -14.94 -6.68
C SER A 20 -0.16 -14.98 -7.87
N ARG A 21 -0.06 -16.11 -8.59
CA ARG A 21 0.76 -16.19 -9.81
C ARG A 21 0.27 -15.22 -10.89
N PHE A 22 -1.04 -15.13 -11.07
CA PHE A 22 -1.61 -14.16 -12.02
C PHE A 22 -1.33 -12.72 -11.58
N VAL A 23 -1.53 -12.39 -10.31
CA VAL A 23 -1.21 -11.04 -9.79
C VAL A 23 0.24 -10.68 -10.07
N ILE A 24 1.20 -11.54 -9.69
CA ILE A 24 2.63 -11.29 -9.95
C ILE A 24 2.93 -11.13 -11.44
N GLN A 25 2.35 -11.99 -12.29
CA GLN A 25 2.52 -11.89 -13.74
C GLN A 25 1.99 -10.56 -14.29
N LEU A 26 0.88 -10.05 -13.75
CA LEU A 26 0.30 -8.77 -14.16
C LEU A 26 1.03 -7.56 -13.57
N THR A 27 1.74 -7.69 -12.45
CA THR A 27 2.44 -6.57 -11.80
C THR A 27 3.93 -6.46 -12.15
N THR A 28 4.53 -7.53 -12.69
CA THR A 28 5.97 -7.57 -13.02
C THR A 28 6.37 -6.50 -14.05
N PRO A 29 7.37 -5.64 -13.74
CA PRO A 29 7.75 -4.51 -14.61
C PRO A 29 8.29 -4.89 -16.00
N ASP A 30 8.89 -6.07 -16.15
CA ASP A 30 9.66 -6.48 -17.33
C ASP A 30 8.86 -7.31 -18.35
N GLN A 31 7.53 -7.39 -18.18
CA GLN A 31 6.68 -8.11 -19.13
C GLN A 31 6.10 -7.14 -20.17
N LYS A 32 6.34 -7.41 -21.46
CA LYS A 32 5.67 -6.74 -22.60
C LYS A 32 4.13 -6.77 -22.51
N ALA A 33 3.58 -7.63 -21.63
CA ALA A 33 2.16 -7.79 -21.35
C ALA A 33 1.63 -6.92 -20.18
N SER A 34 2.48 -6.35 -19.33
CA SER A 34 2.05 -5.56 -18.16
C SER A 34 2.11 -4.07 -18.47
N SER A 35 1.07 -3.57 -19.14
CA SER A 35 0.91 -2.13 -19.32
C SER A 35 0.43 -1.46 -18.03
N SER A 36 0.75 -0.18 -17.85
CA SER A 36 0.27 0.61 -16.71
C SER A 36 -1.26 0.63 -16.62
N LEU A 37 -1.97 0.46 -17.76
CA LEU A 37 -3.43 0.26 -17.80
C LEU A 37 -3.89 -1.04 -17.11
N VAL A 38 -3.19 -2.15 -17.33
CA VAL A 38 -3.51 -3.44 -16.71
C VAL A 38 -3.26 -3.38 -15.20
N LYS A 39 -2.16 -2.75 -14.78
CA LYS A 39 -1.84 -2.52 -13.37
C LYS A 39 -2.90 -1.64 -12.70
N ARG A 40 -3.38 -0.58 -13.37
CA ARG A 40 -4.48 0.25 -12.89
C ARG A 40 -5.80 -0.51 -12.80
N ALA A 41 -6.12 -1.36 -13.77
CA ALA A 41 -7.31 -2.19 -13.73
C ALA A 41 -7.29 -3.16 -12.53
N LEU A 42 -6.12 -3.72 -12.21
CA LEU A 42 -5.93 -4.55 -11.01
C LEU A 42 -6.21 -3.77 -9.71
N LEU A 43 -5.82 -2.49 -9.64
CA LEU A 43 -6.01 -1.68 -8.44
C LEU A 43 -7.49 -1.47 -8.07
N VAL A 44 -8.41 -1.51 -9.04
CA VAL A 44 -9.85 -1.30 -8.81
C VAL A 44 -10.44 -2.31 -7.82
N ASP A 45 -10.00 -3.57 -7.87
CA ASP A 45 -10.48 -4.65 -6.98
C ASP A 45 -9.42 -5.10 -5.96
N ILE A 46 -8.33 -4.34 -5.79
CA ILE A 46 -7.17 -4.81 -5.00
C ILE A 46 -7.50 -5.09 -3.55
N THR A 47 -8.36 -4.29 -2.91
CA THR A 47 -8.79 -4.52 -1.54
C THR A 47 -9.50 -5.87 -1.39
N ARG A 48 -10.35 -6.25 -2.35
CA ARG A 48 -11.07 -7.53 -2.32
C ARG A 48 -10.11 -8.70 -2.52
N LEU A 49 -9.09 -8.53 -3.37
CA LEU A 49 -8.02 -9.52 -3.53
C LEU A 49 -7.20 -9.67 -2.24
N CYS A 50 -6.84 -8.58 -1.57
CA CYS A 50 -6.13 -8.63 -0.28
C CYS A 50 -6.95 -9.37 0.78
N VAL A 51 -8.26 -9.08 0.88
CA VAL A 51 -9.18 -9.81 1.78
C VAL A 51 -9.22 -11.30 1.43
N PHE A 52 -9.28 -11.64 0.14
CA PHE A 52 -9.26 -13.02 -0.32
C PHE A 52 -7.97 -13.75 0.07
N PHE A 53 -6.80 -13.13 -0.12
CA PHE A 53 -5.51 -13.74 0.21
C PHE A 53 -5.21 -13.83 1.71
N GLY A 54 -5.86 -13.00 2.52
CA GLY A 54 -5.54 -12.83 3.93
C GLY A 54 -4.39 -11.84 4.17
N GLN A 55 -4.21 -11.47 5.43
CA GLN A 55 -3.28 -10.42 5.85
C GLN A 55 -1.82 -10.79 5.57
N GLU A 56 -1.38 -11.99 5.95
CA GLU A 56 0.00 -12.48 5.77
C GLU A 56 0.44 -12.39 4.30
N ARG A 57 -0.32 -13.00 3.38
CA ARG A 57 -0.01 -12.95 1.94
C ARG A 57 -0.12 -11.55 1.35
N THR A 58 -1.03 -10.73 1.87
CA THR A 58 -1.11 -9.33 1.44
C THR A 58 0.19 -8.61 1.75
N LEU A 59 0.73 -8.77 2.95
CA LEU A 59 1.97 -8.14 3.38
C LEU A 59 3.19 -8.71 2.67
N ASP A 60 3.26 -10.03 2.49
CA ASP A 60 4.46 -10.70 1.97
C ASP A 60 4.53 -10.72 0.44
N VAL A 61 3.38 -10.67 -0.25
CA VAL A 61 3.30 -10.88 -1.70
C VAL A 61 2.69 -9.68 -2.41
N VAL A 62 1.51 -9.24 -2.01
CA VAL A 62 0.75 -8.24 -2.78
C VAL A 62 1.32 -6.84 -2.58
N LEU A 63 1.49 -6.42 -1.34
CA LEU A 63 1.93 -5.07 -0.97
C LEU A 63 3.30 -4.71 -1.57
N PRO A 64 4.33 -5.58 -1.53
CA PRO A 64 5.61 -5.29 -2.17
C PRO A 64 5.47 -5.04 -3.68
N GLN A 65 4.59 -5.77 -4.36
CA GLN A 65 4.33 -5.55 -5.79
C GLN A 65 3.65 -4.19 -6.03
N LEU A 66 2.66 -3.83 -5.21
CA LEU A 66 1.97 -2.54 -5.33
C LEU A 66 2.93 -1.37 -5.11
N ILE A 67 3.84 -1.48 -4.14
CA ILE A 67 4.86 -0.44 -3.87
C ILE A 67 5.75 -0.21 -5.10
N THR A 68 6.06 -1.25 -5.88
CA THR A 68 6.85 -1.06 -7.12
C THR A 68 6.17 -0.15 -8.14
N PHE A 69 4.85 0.04 -8.08
CA PHE A 69 4.12 0.94 -8.98
C PHE A 69 4.52 2.39 -8.83
N LEU A 70 5.02 2.80 -7.66
CA LEU A 70 5.54 4.15 -7.41
C LEU A 70 6.80 4.46 -8.21
N ASN A 71 7.45 3.45 -8.79
CA ASN A 71 8.61 3.63 -9.67
C ASN A 71 8.24 3.58 -11.16
N ASP A 72 6.96 3.40 -11.50
CA ASP A 72 6.51 3.35 -12.89
C ASP A 72 6.55 4.75 -13.54
N PRO A 73 6.99 4.87 -14.80
CA PRO A 73 7.00 6.17 -15.49
C PRO A 73 5.60 6.76 -15.66
N ASP A 74 4.55 5.93 -15.72
CA ASP A 74 3.17 6.39 -15.83
C ASP A 74 2.69 7.00 -14.50
N TRP A 75 2.54 8.33 -14.49
CA TRP A 75 2.04 9.07 -13.34
C TRP A 75 0.60 8.67 -12.99
N GLU A 76 -0.21 8.23 -13.96
CA GLU A 76 -1.59 7.80 -13.68
C GLU A 76 -1.60 6.54 -12.84
N LEU A 77 -0.63 5.65 -13.01
CA LEU A 77 -0.47 4.46 -12.18
C LEU A 77 0.03 4.81 -10.78
N ARG A 78 1.03 5.70 -10.67
CA ARG A 78 1.51 6.19 -9.35
C ARG A 78 0.39 6.87 -8.57
N GLY A 79 -0.41 7.70 -9.24
CA GLY A 79 -1.59 8.32 -8.65
C GLY A 79 -2.66 7.28 -8.26
N ALA A 80 -2.97 6.34 -9.15
CA ALA A 80 -3.95 5.29 -8.86
C ALA A 80 -3.56 4.45 -7.63
N PHE A 81 -2.27 4.20 -7.39
CA PHE A 81 -1.84 3.53 -6.16
C PHE A 81 -2.44 4.22 -4.91
N PHE A 82 -2.34 5.55 -4.81
CA PHE A 82 -2.86 6.30 -3.68
C PHE A 82 -4.39 6.34 -3.60
N ASP A 83 -5.09 6.30 -4.75
CA ASP A 83 -6.55 6.23 -4.76
C ASP A 83 -7.08 4.94 -4.09
N TYR A 84 -6.38 3.81 -4.28
CA TYR A 84 -6.88 2.49 -3.88
C TYR A 84 -6.20 1.92 -2.62
N ILE A 85 -5.01 2.39 -2.25
CA ILE A 85 -4.23 1.79 -1.14
C ILE A 85 -4.92 1.95 0.21
N VAL A 86 -5.72 3.01 0.43
CA VAL A 86 -6.42 3.26 1.69
C VAL A 86 -7.29 2.07 2.12
N GLY A 87 -7.95 1.41 1.16
CA GLY A 87 -8.74 0.21 1.44
C GLY A 87 -7.90 -1.00 1.83
N VAL A 88 -6.69 -1.12 1.31
CA VAL A 88 -5.74 -2.18 1.73
C VAL A 88 -5.18 -1.87 3.12
N CYS A 89 -4.90 -0.59 3.41
CA CYS A 89 -4.40 -0.13 4.71
C CYS A 89 -5.37 -0.43 5.85
N SER A 90 -6.67 -0.25 5.64
CA SER A 90 -7.69 -0.59 6.65
C SER A 90 -7.74 -2.08 6.96
N PHE A 91 -7.38 -2.92 5.99
CA PHE A 91 -7.31 -4.37 6.16
C PHE A 91 -6.02 -4.84 6.85
N VAL A 92 -4.86 -4.28 6.48
CA VAL A 92 -3.56 -4.71 7.02
C VAL A 92 -3.23 -4.10 8.39
N GLY A 93 -3.85 -2.98 8.75
CA GLY A 93 -3.76 -2.37 10.08
C GLY A 93 -2.57 -1.40 10.26
N PRO A 94 -2.56 -0.67 11.39
CA PRO A 94 -1.75 0.53 11.58
C PRO A 94 -0.23 0.28 11.56
N VAL A 95 0.23 -0.82 12.14
CA VAL A 95 1.67 -1.15 12.18
C VAL A 95 2.23 -1.33 10.77
N ALA A 96 1.49 -2.02 9.90
CA ALA A 96 1.89 -2.20 8.51
C ALA A 96 1.83 -0.89 7.72
N VAL A 97 0.84 -0.04 8.00
CA VAL A 97 0.70 1.28 7.38
C VAL A 97 1.91 2.16 7.71
N GLU A 98 2.29 2.26 8.99
CA GLU A 98 3.46 3.04 9.39
C GLU A 98 4.76 2.53 8.78
N HIS A 99 4.94 1.20 8.73
CA HIS A 99 6.18 0.62 8.24
C HIS A 99 6.32 0.67 6.71
N ASN A 100 5.22 0.48 5.98
CA ASN A 100 5.26 0.28 4.53
C ASN A 100 4.69 1.45 3.73
N ILE A 101 3.62 2.10 4.22
CA ILE A 101 2.85 3.08 3.45
C ILE A 101 3.27 4.51 3.76
N LEU A 102 3.62 4.81 5.01
CA LEU A 102 4.13 6.14 5.35
C LEU A 102 5.39 6.51 4.54
N PRO A 103 6.41 5.64 4.38
CA PRO A 103 7.55 5.93 3.51
C PRO A 103 7.15 6.17 2.04
N CYS A 104 6.12 5.48 1.56
CA CYS A 104 5.59 5.67 0.20
C CYS A 104 4.96 7.06 0.03
N ILE A 105 4.20 7.52 1.02
CA ILE A 105 3.62 8.86 1.03
C ILE A 105 4.74 9.90 1.08
N GLU A 106 5.71 9.75 1.99
CA GLU A 106 6.86 10.65 2.10
C GLU A 106 7.63 10.77 0.78
N GLN A 107 7.87 9.66 0.08
CA GLN A 107 8.47 9.65 -1.25
C GLN A 107 7.63 10.44 -2.26
N ALA A 108 6.31 10.22 -2.29
CA ALA A 108 5.41 10.83 -3.27
C ALA A 108 5.21 12.34 -3.07
N LEU A 109 5.52 12.89 -1.89
CA LEU A 109 5.53 14.34 -1.66
C LEU A 109 6.60 15.07 -2.49
N PHE A 110 7.56 14.33 -3.04
CA PHE A 110 8.60 14.83 -3.93
C PHE A 110 8.42 14.33 -5.37
N ASP A 111 7.24 13.83 -5.73
CA ASP A 111 6.96 13.39 -7.11
C ASP A 111 7.05 14.58 -8.08
N VAL A 112 7.50 14.29 -9.31
CA VAL A 112 7.60 15.28 -10.39
C VAL A 112 6.22 15.79 -10.86
N GLN A 113 5.15 15.03 -10.64
CA GLN A 113 3.79 15.42 -11.02
C GLN A 113 2.97 15.84 -9.80
N GLU A 114 2.51 17.10 -9.80
CA GLU A 114 1.71 17.68 -8.70
C GLU A 114 0.43 16.89 -8.37
N ILE A 115 -0.17 16.23 -9.36
CA ILE A 115 -1.36 15.40 -9.16
C ILE A 115 -1.06 14.15 -8.31
N VAL A 116 0.13 13.57 -8.43
CA VAL A 116 0.55 12.43 -7.60
C VAL A 116 0.75 12.89 -6.15
N ILE A 117 1.36 14.07 -5.95
CA ILE A 117 1.50 14.70 -4.63
C ILE A 117 0.12 14.90 -4.00
N THR A 118 -0.83 15.47 -4.75
CA THR A 118 -2.21 15.72 -4.28
C THR A 118 -2.86 14.43 -3.80
N LYS A 119 -2.80 13.36 -4.61
CA LYS A 119 -3.34 12.05 -4.25
C LYS A 119 -2.66 11.42 -3.04
N ALA A 120 -1.35 11.60 -2.88
CA ALA A 120 -0.64 11.14 -1.69
C ALA A 120 -1.13 11.85 -0.41
N VAL A 121 -1.40 13.15 -0.48
CA VAL A 121 -1.96 13.94 0.63
C VAL A 121 -3.41 13.54 0.92
N GLU A 122 -4.22 13.27 -0.11
CA GLU A 122 -5.58 12.74 0.04
C GLU A 122 -5.56 11.35 0.70
N CYS A 123 -4.66 10.47 0.27
CA CYS A 123 -4.43 9.17 0.90
C CYS A 123 -4.04 9.33 2.37
N LEU A 124 -3.09 10.21 2.70
CA LEU A 124 -2.69 10.50 4.07
C LEU A 124 -3.89 10.96 4.92
N THR A 125 -4.73 11.83 4.35
CA THR A 125 -5.96 12.31 5.01
C THR A 125 -6.92 11.15 5.30
N GLY A 126 -7.13 10.26 4.32
CA GLY A 126 -7.97 9.06 4.50
C GLY A 126 -7.43 8.13 5.60
N LEU A 127 -6.11 7.90 5.64
CA LEU A 127 -5.48 7.08 6.68
C LEU A 127 -5.62 7.71 8.08
N CYS A 128 -5.48 9.04 8.19
CA CYS A 128 -5.72 9.78 9.42
C CYS A 128 -7.17 9.67 9.91
N GLN A 129 -8.14 9.79 9.00
CA GLN A 129 -9.56 9.65 9.32
C GLN A 129 -9.91 8.24 9.81
N LEU A 130 -9.23 7.22 9.30
CA LEU A 130 -9.35 5.83 9.76
C LEU A 130 -8.60 5.55 11.07
N GLY A 131 -7.85 6.51 11.61
CA GLY A 131 -7.07 6.33 12.84
C GLY A 131 -5.92 5.33 12.69
N LEU A 132 -5.37 5.19 11.48
CA LEU A 132 -4.34 4.18 11.17
C LEU A 132 -2.91 4.59 11.54
N PHE A 133 -2.72 5.80 12.07
CA PHE A 133 -1.46 6.23 12.66
C PHE A 133 -1.53 6.09 14.17
N GLN A 134 -0.56 5.38 14.74
CA GLN A 134 -0.39 5.34 16.19
C GLN A 134 -0.04 6.74 16.69
N LYS A 135 -0.59 7.10 17.84
CA LYS A 135 -0.19 8.31 18.57
C LYS A 135 1.23 8.14 19.10
N LYS A 136 2.25 8.28 18.25
CA LYS A 136 3.60 8.65 18.64
C LYS A 136 3.94 10.05 18.12
N ILE A 137 3.03 11.00 18.40
CA ILE A 137 3.31 12.43 18.36
C ILE A 137 4.08 12.79 19.63
N SER A 138 5.32 12.32 19.76
CA SER A 138 6.25 12.79 20.81
C SER A 138 7.64 13.12 20.26
N THR A 139 8.02 12.61 19.08
CA THR A 139 9.36 12.84 18.53
C THR A 139 9.44 13.95 17.47
N LEU A 140 8.32 14.51 17.01
CA LEU A 140 8.30 15.62 16.05
C LEU A 140 8.22 17.01 16.71
N VAL A 141 7.91 17.09 18.01
CA VAL A 141 7.84 18.37 18.76
C VAL A 141 9.19 18.77 19.37
N GLU A 142 10.14 17.85 19.53
CA GLU A 142 11.43 18.14 20.20
C GLU A 142 12.52 18.69 19.26
N LYS A 143 12.27 18.80 17.94
CA LYS A 143 13.25 19.33 16.98
C LYS A 143 12.99 20.77 16.53
N ALA A 144 12.26 21.56 17.31
CA ALA A 144 12.35 23.01 17.23
C ALA A 144 13.54 23.46 18.08
N PRO A 145 14.64 24.00 17.51
CA PRO A 145 15.72 24.54 18.32
C PRO A 145 15.16 25.68 19.15
N GLY A 146 15.21 25.52 20.48
CA GLY A 146 14.77 26.52 21.43
C GLY A 146 15.39 27.87 21.12
N GLY A 147 14.54 28.87 20.86
CA GLY A 147 14.96 30.26 20.82
C GLY A 147 15.52 30.64 22.17
N SER A 148 16.84 30.81 22.26
CA SER A 148 17.46 31.53 23.37
C SER A 148 16.99 32.97 23.33
N VAL A 149 16.06 33.30 24.21
CA VAL A 149 15.76 34.69 24.56
C VAL A 149 16.97 35.21 25.36
N MET A 150 17.71 36.17 24.80
CA MET A 150 18.69 36.95 25.56
C MET A 150 17.94 37.88 26.52
N PRO A 151 18.26 37.90 27.82
CA PRO A 151 17.91 39.03 28.68
C PRO A 151 18.91 40.17 28.48
N CYS A 152 18.38 41.40 28.57
CA CYS A 152 19.11 42.67 28.50
C CYS A 152 20.29 42.76 29.48
#